data_AF-A0A854CHQ2-F1
#
_entry.id   AF-A0A854CHQ2-F1
#
_cell.length_a   1.000
_cell.length_b   1.000
_cell.length_c   1.000
_cell.angle_alpha   90.00
_cell.angle_beta   90.00
_cell.angle_gamma   90.00
#
_symmetry.space_group_name_H-M   'P 1'
#
loop_
_entity.id
_entity.type
_entity.pdbx_description
1 polymer ?
#
loop_
_entity_poly.entity_id
_entity_poly.type
_entity_poly.pdbx_seq_one_letter_code
_entity_poly.pdbx_strand_id
1 'polypeptide(L)'
;MNSLEKAENRHKLVKSINKKPAWLIYATPETRGMLLYALTRHDWATHWNDAPQVKYKGMDMQVHYLNEHKQAVINVMKCVKLRPEWSNVMQHMTIDGRKGGDPGKADADVMRFLNYGISLNPDLKGGVFDPLNDKPDSTPKDAQNTYLEDYLKHRSTLMGAYPKGYEVASLNEMDGTQLAMLDGQESPMFAAIDPQYLGIDREAAKTMLAMDHGSSAKQDQDEHMA
;
A
#
# COMPACT_ATOMS: atom_id res chain seq x y z
N MET A 1 -28.84 -14.41 -7.44
CA MET A 1 -28.61 -12.95 -7.46
C MET A 1 -28.52 -12.49 -8.91
N ASN A 2 -29.49 -11.71 -9.38
CA ASN A 2 -29.49 -11.14 -10.74
C ASN A 2 -28.47 -9.97 -10.84
N SER A 3 -28.25 -9.43 -12.04
CA SER A 3 -27.26 -8.35 -12.27
C SER A 3 -27.59 -7.07 -11.51
N LEU A 4 -28.88 -6.69 -11.42
CA LEU A 4 -29.33 -5.51 -10.68
C LEU A 4 -29.01 -5.59 -9.19
N GLU A 5 -29.35 -6.72 -8.55
CA GLU A 5 -29.11 -6.93 -7.12
C GLU A 5 -27.60 -6.94 -6.79
N LYS A 6 -26.76 -7.50 -7.68
CA LYS A 6 -25.30 -7.42 -7.56
C LYS A 6 -24.81 -5.97 -7.66
N ALA A 7 -25.32 -5.21 -8.63
CA ALA A 7 -24.95 -3.81 -8.84
C ALA A 7 -25.39 -2.92 -7.66
N GLU A 8 -26.57 -3.13 -7.10
CA GLU A 8 -27.06 -2.43 -5.91
C GLU A 8 -26.21 -2.73 -4.67
N ASN A 9 -25.89 -4.00 -4.43
CA ASN A 9 -25.05 -4.40 -3.30
C ASN A 9 -23.64 -3.81 -3.42
N ARG A 10 -23.07 -3.80 -4.63
CA ARG A 10 -21.79 -3.14 -4.93
C ARG A 10 -21.87 -1.64 -4.71
N HIS A 11 -22.95 -0.99 -5.14
CA HIS A 11 -23.15 0.44 -4.92
C HIS A 11 -23.26 0.80 -3.44
N LYS A 12 -23.99 0.00 -2.64
CA LYS A 12 -24.04 0.15 -1.17
C LYS A 12 -22.66 0.03 -0.54
N LEU A 13 -21.86 -0.95 -0.97
CA LEU A 13 -20.47 -1.11 -0.55
C LEU A 13 -19.63 0.13 -0.88
N VAL A 14 -19.70 0.62 -2.12
CA VAL A 14 -19.02 1.83 -2.58
C VAL A 14 -19.36 3.03 -1.71
N LYS A 15 -20.65 3.28 -1.46
CA LYS A 15 -21.10 4.38 -0.58
C LYS A 15 -20.56 4.21 0.83
N SER A 16 -20.53 2.99 1.37
CA SER A 16 -19.98 2.72 2.69
C SER A 16 -18.49 3.03 2.78
N ILE A 17 -17.70 2.61 1.79
CA ILE A 17 -16.25 2.89 1.74
C ILE A 17 -15.98 4.39 1.56
N ASN A 18 -16.77 5.07 0.73
CA ASN A 18 -16.62 6.50 0.47
C ASN A 18 -16.95 7.38 1.69
N LYS A 19 -17.64 6.85 2.70
CA LYS A 19 -17.78 7.50 4.02
C LYS A 19 -16.47 7.47 4.84
N LYS A 20 -15.42 6.79 4.35
CA LYS A 20 -14.10 6.63 5.00
C LYS A 20 -14.22 6.12 6.44
N PRO A 21 -14.88 4.96 6.65
CA PRO A 21 -15.12 4.46 7.98
C PRO A 21 -13.80 4.05 8.65
N ALA A 22 -13.68 4.25 9.96
CA ALA A 22 -12.45 4.00 10.71
C ALA A 22 -11.94 2.54 10.58
N TRP A 23 -12.85 1.57 10.44
CA TRP A 23 -12.48 0.15 10.28
C TRP A 23 -11.58 -0.11 9.07
N LEU A 24 -11.63 0.74 8.03
CA LEU A 24 -10.84 0.58 6.82
C LEU A 24 -9.32 0.71 7.08
N ILE A 25 -8.95 1.47 8.12
CA ILE A 25 -7.57 1.60 8.59
C ILE A 25 -7.05 0.27 9.13
N TYR A 26 -7.91 -0.50 9.79
CA TYR A 26 -7.57 -1.77 10.43
C TYR A 26 -7.80 -2.99 9.55
N ALA A 27 -8.37 -2.81 8.35
CA ALA A 27 -8.60 -3.91 7.41
C ALA A 27 -7.29 -4.66 7.14
N THR A 28 -7.35 -5.98 6.98
CA THR A 28 -6.18 -6.78 6.59
C THR A 28 -5.88 -6.58 5.10
N PRO A 29 -4.65 -6.89 4.64
CA PRO A 29 -4.36 -6.89 3.20
C PRO A 29 -5.32 -7.77 2.40
N GLU A 30 -5.72 -8.90 2.97
CA GLU A 30 -6.73 -9.81 2.42
C GLU A 30 -8.08 -9.12 2.23
N THR A 31 -8.60 -8.48 3.28
CA THR A 31 -9.88 -7.76 3.20
C THR A 31 -9.79 -6.65 2.15
N ARG A 32 -8.70 -5.87 2.12
CA ARG A 32 -8.51 -4.82 1.11
C ARG A 32 -8.48 -5.41 -0.31
N GLY A 33 -7.79 -6.53 -0.52
CA GLY A 33 -7.75 -7.23 -1.81
C GLY A 33 -9.14 -7.65 -2.29
N MET A 34 -9.95 -8.25 -1.40
CA MET A 34 -11.34 -8.60 -1.71
C MET A 34 -12.20 -7.37 -2.04
N LEU A 35 -12.00 -6.27 -1.32
CA LEU A 35 -12.68 -5.00 -1.61
C LEU A 35 -12.30 -4.48 -2.99
N LEU A 36 -11.02 -4.48 -3.36
CA LEU A 36 -10.59 -4.09 -4.70
C LEU A 36 -11.18 -5.00 -5.78
N TYR A 37 -11.20 -6.32 -5.54
CA TYR A 37 -11.84 -7.28 -6.44
C TYR A 37 -13.32 -6.93 -6.65
N ALA A 38 -14.04 -6.62 -5.57
CA ALA A 38 -15.44 -6.19 -5.66
C ALA A 38 -15.60 -4.82 -6.33
N LEU A 39 -14.71 -3.85 -6.12
CA LEU A 39 -14.88 -2.49 -6.64
C LEU A 39 -14.54 -2.37 -8.13
N THR A 40 -13.59 -3.16 -8.62
CA THR A 40 -13.11 -3.09 -10.01
C THR A 40 -13.98 -3.87 -11.00
N ARG A 41 -14.76 -4.86 -10.50
CA ARG A 41 -15.73 -5.62 -11.32
C ARG A 41 -17.02 -4.84 -11.45
N HIS A 42 -17.45 -4.62 -12.68
CA HIS A 42 -18.66 -3.89 -13.01
C HIS A 42 -19.36 -4.51 -14.22
N ASP A 43 -20.64 -4.22 -14.35
CA ASP A 43 -21.50 -4.59 -15.48
C ASP A 43 -22.34 -3.38 -15.89
N TRP A 44 -23.16 -3.53 -16.94
CA TRP A 44 -24.02 -2.46 -17.45
C TRP A 44 -24.93 -1.86 -16.35
N ALA A 45 -25.44 -2.68 -15.42
CA ALA A 45 -26.30 -2.24 -14.32
C ALA A 45 -25.53 -1.37 -13.31
N THR A 46 -24.22 -1.58 -13.16
CA THR A 46 -23.36 -0.76 -12.30
C THR A 46 -23.30 0.70 -12.78
N HIS A 47 -23.36 0.94 -14.10
CA HIS A 47 -23.35 2.29 -14.68
C HIS A 47 -24.64 3.09 -14.42
N TRP A 48 -25.77 2.43 -14.13
CA TRP A 48 -27.01 3.13 -13.78
C TRP A 48 -26.93 3.82 -12.41
N ASN A 49 -26.13 3.26 -11.49
CA ASN A 49 -25.98 3.79 -10.13
C ASN A 49 -24.83 4.80 -10.00
N ASP A 50 -23.97 4.93 -11.02
CA ASP A 50 -22.78 5.79 -11.01
C ASP A 50 -22.61 6.42 -12.39
N ALA A 51 -23.35 7.50 -12.61
CA ALA A 51 -23.42 8.17 -13.89
C ALA A 51 -22.05 8.75 -14.30
N PRO A 52 -21.73 8.75 -15.61
CA PRO A 52 -20.54 9.41 -16.13
C PRO A 52 -20.45 10.88 -15.71
N GLN A 53 -19.23 11.34 -15.45
CA GLN A 53 -18.96 12.75 -15.13
C GLN A 53 -17.94 13.31 -16.11
N VAL A 54 -18.25 14.50 -16.63
CA VAL A 54 -17.30 15.26 -17.44
C VAL A 54 -16.40 16.05 -16.50
N LYS A 55 -15.09 15.89 -16.66
CA LYS A 55 -14.06 16.67 -15.97
C LYS A 55 -13.15 17.30 -16.99
N TYR A 56 -12.59 18.45 -16.66
CA TYR A 56 -11.61 19.12 -17.50
C TYR A 56 -10.22 19.00 -16.88
N LYS A 57 -9.23 18.66 -17.69
CA LYS A 57 -7.83 18.76 -17.32
C LYS A 57 -7.15 19.74 -18.28
N GLY A 58 -6.93 20.97 -17.82
CA GLY A 58 -6.57 22.06 -18.72
C GLY A 58 -7.70 22.32 -19.73
N MET A 59 -7.40 22.19 -21.02
CA MET A 59 -8.39 22.32 -22.11
C MET A 59 -9.00 20.97 -22.54
N ASP A 60 -8.52 19.85 -22.01
CA ASP A 60 -8.97 18.52 -22.41
C ASP A 60 -10.25 18.12 -21.65
N MET A 61 -11.31 17.83 -22.42
CA MET A 61 -12.56 17.30 -21.90
C MET A 61 -12.46 15.78 -21.71
N GLN A 62 -12.70 15.33 -20.49
CA GLN A 62 -12.56 13.93 -20.09
C GLN A 62 -13.87 13.40 -19.54
N VAL A 63 -14.32 12.23 -20.02
CA VAL A 63 -15.51 11.57 -19.47
C VAL A 63 -15.06 10.43 -18.57
N HIS A 64 -15.32 10.56 -17.29
CA HIS A 64 -14.99 9.55 -16.29
C HIS A 64 -16.20 8.66 -16.03
N TYR A 65 -16.02 7.35 -16.13
CA TYR A 65 -17.02 6.37 -15.72
C TYR A 65 -16.77 5.87 -14.30
N LEU A 66 -17.85 5.49 -13.61
CA LEU A 66 -17.78 4.85 -12.29
C LEU A 66 -16.97 5.66 -11.26
N ASN A 67 -17.27 6.96 -11.15
CA ASN A 67 -16.49 7.92 -10.36
C ASN A 67 -16.47 7.54 -8.87
N GLU A 68 -17.60 7.06 -8.35
CA GLU A 68 -17.68 6.65 -6.94
C GLU A 68 -16.90 5.38 -6.68
N HIS A 69 -16.87 4.45 -7.62
CA HIS A 69 -16.06 3.23 -7.52
C HIS A 69 -14.57 3.56 -7.56
N LYS A 70 -14.13 4.45 -8.46
CA LYS A 70 -12.74 4.92 -8.51
C LYS A 70 -12.33 5.58 -7.19
N GLN A 71 -13.22 6.41 -6.63
CA GLN A 71 -12.98 7.03 -5.33
C GLN A 71 -12.89 6.00 -4.20
N ALA A 72 -13.72 4.95 -4.23
CA ALA A 72 -13.69 3.87 -3.24
C ALA A 72 -12.38 3.07 -3.31
N VAL A 73 -11.90 2.76 -4.53
CA VAL A 73 -10.58 2.13 -4.74
C VAL A 73 -9.47 2.96 -4.11
N ILE A 74 -9.46 4.27 -4.36
CA ILE A 74 -8.47 5.17 -3.76
C ILE A 74 -8.58 5.21 -2.24
N ASN A 75 -9.79 5.22 -1.69
CA ASN A 75 -9.99 5.22 -0.24
C ASN A 75 -9.49 3.93 0.42
N VAL A 76 -9.69 2.76 -0.22
CA VAL A 76 -9.12 1.48 0.24
C VAL A 76 -7.60 1.54 0.25
N MET A 77 -6.99 2.03 -0.83
CA MET A 77 -5.54 2.00 -0.98
C MET A 77 -4.81 3.08 -0.17
N LYS A 78 -5.42 4.24 0.07
CA LYS A 78 -4.84 5.32 0.91
C LYS A 78 -4.52 4.88 2.35
N CYS A 79 -5.11 3.78 2.81
CA CYS A 79 -4.81 3.18 4.12
C CYS A 79 -3.50 2.38 4.15
N VAL A 80 -2.97 1.95 3.00
CA VAL A 80 -1.73 1.18 2.90
C VAL A 80 -0.54 2.11 3.02
N LYS A 81 0.46 1.77 3.84
CA LYS A 81 1.64 2.63 4.06
C LYS A 81 2.96 1.99 3.62
N LEU A 82 2.98 0.67 3.46
CA LEU A 82 4.17 -0.10 3.18
C LEU A 82 4.08 -0.78 1.81
N ARG A 83 5.19 -0.84 1.06
CA ARG A 83 5.26 -1.55 -0.23
C ARG A 83 4.98 -3.05 -0.11
N PRO A 84 5.49 -3.78 0.91
CA PRO A 84 5.13 -5.18 1.12
C PRO A 84 3.63 -5.37 1.39
N GLU A 85 3.00 -4.43 2.11
CA GLU A 85 1.56 -4.45 2.36
C GLU A 85 0.78 -4.24 1.05
N TRP A 86 1.17 -3.25 0.24
CA TRP A 86 0.59 -3.01 -1.09
C TRP A 86 0.64 -4.25 -1.98
N SER A 87 1.82 -4.88 -2.08
CA SER A 87 1.99 -6.12 -2.85
C SER A 87 1.10 -7.24 -2.31
N ASN A 88 1.00 -7.41 -0.98
CA ASN A 88 0.10 -8.37 -0.37
C ASN A 88 -1.37 -8.10 -0.72
N VAL A 89 -1.84 -6.85 -0.63
CA VAL A 89 -3.21 -6.48 -1.03
C VAL A 89 -3.49 -6.94 -2.46
N MET A 90 -2.56 -6.69 -3.38
CA MET A 90 -2.70 -7.09 -4.79
C MET A 90 -2.71 -8.61 -4.98
N GLN A 91 -1.90 -9.35 -4.23
CA GLN A 91 -1.92 -10.83 -4.25
C GLN A 91 -3.27 -11.41 -3.81
N HIS A 92 -3.94 -10.71 -2.89
CA HIS A 92 -5.25 -11.07 -2.33
C HIS A 92 -6.43 -10.48 -3.13
N MET A 93 -6.21 -9.90 -4.32
CA MET A 93 -7.29 -9.36 -5.15
C MET A 93 -8.09 -10.46 -5.86
N THR A 94 -8.75 -11.30 -5.07
CA THR A 94 -9.53 -12.47 -5.47
C THR A 94 -10.89 -12.46 -4.77
N ILE A 95 -11.81 -13.33 -5.22
CA ILE A 95 -13.18 -13.38 -4.70
C ILE A 95 -13.25 -13.80 -3.23
N ASP A 96 -12.33 -14.65 -2.79
CA ASP A 96 -12.28 -15.25 -1.46
C ASP A 96 -11.07 -14.81 -0.64
N GLY A 97 -10.31 -13.84 -1.15
CA GLY A 97 -9.13 -13.33 -0.48
C GLY A 97 -7.96 -14.32 -0.48
N ARG A 98 -8.00 -15.43 -1.21
CA ARG A 98 -6.80 -16.29 -1.32
C ARG A 98 -5.73 -15.62 -2.16
N LYS A 99 -4.47 -15.83 -1.78
CA LYS A 99 -3.34 -15.47 -2.62
C LYS A 99 -3.38 -16.30 -3.91
N GLY A 100 -3.36 -15.63 -5.05
CA GLY A 100 -3.37 -16.35 -6.32
C GLY A 100 -2.99 -15.53 -7.54
N GLY A 101 -2.88 -14.20 -7.41
CA GLY A 101 -2.54 -13.30 -8.50
C GLY A 101 -1.08 -12.87 -8.49
N ASP A 102 -0.57 -12.58 -9.69
CA ASP A 102 0.61 -11.74 -9.86
C ASP A 102 0.26 -10.31 -9.37
N PRO A 103 0.93 -9.79 -8.32
CA PRO A 103 0.61 -8.48 -7.77
C PRO A 103 0.80 -7.35 -8.78
N GLY A 104 1.75 -7.47 -9.71
CA GLY A 104 1.97 -6.48 -10.77
C GLY A 104 0.82 -6.47 -11.77
N LYS A 105 0.28 -7.63 -12.14
CA LYS A 105 -0.91 -7.72 -13.01
C LYS A 105 -2.15 -7.15 -12.32
N ALA A 106 -2.36 -7.46 -11.04
CA ALA A 106 -3.48 -6.93 -10.27
C ALA A 106 -3.38 -5.40 -10.10
N ASP A 107 -2.19 -4.87 -9.82
CA ASP A 107 -1.94 -3.42 -9.74
C ASP A 107 -2.22 -2.74 -11.09
N ALA A 108 -1.78 -3.35 -12.20
CA ALA A 108 -2.08 -2.87 -13.55
C ALA A 108 -3.59 -2.88 -13.87
N ASP A 109 -4.33 -3.90 -13.41
CA ASP A 109 -5.79 -3.97 -13.58
C ASP A 109 -6.51 -2.86 -12.78
N VAL A 110 -6.02 -2.53 -11.58
CA VAL A 110 -6.52 -1.38 -10.81
C VAL A 110 -6.26 -0.08 -11.59
N MET A 111 -5.05 0.12 -12.12
CA MET A 111 -4.73 1.32 -12.92
C MET A 111 -5.59 1.44 -14.18
N ARG A 112 -5.85 0.34 -14.90
CA ARG A 112 -6.77 0.31 -16.04
C ARG A 112 -8.18 0.71 -15.63
N PHE A 113 -8.66 0.20 -14.50
CA PHE A 113 -9.96 0.57 -13.96
C PHE A 113 -10.04 2.06 -13.60
N LEU A 114 -9.01 2.62 -12.96
CA LEU A 114 -8.94 4.05 -12.67
C LEU A 114 -8.93 4.89 -13.97
N ASN A 115 -8.39 4.36 -15.06
CA ASN A 115 -8.42 4.95 -16.40
C ASN A 115 -9.65 4.59 -17.24
N TYR A 116 -10.71 4.07 -16.64
CA TYR A 116 -11.92 3.71 -17.36
C TYR A 116 -12.79 4.94 -17.69
N GLY A 117 -12.97 5.24 -18.98
CA GLY A 117 -13.67 6.44 -19.45
C GLY A 117 -13.33 6.77 -20.91
N ILE A 118 -13.69 7.99 -21.35
CA ILE A 118 -13.40 8.51 -22.69
C ILE A 118 -12.43 9.69 -22.58
N SER A 119 -11.48 9.77 -23.51
CA SER A 119 -10.46 10.83 -23.59
C SER A 119 -9.62 10.96 -22.31
N LEU A 120 -9.42 9.83 -21.61
CA LEU A 120 -8.46 9.71 -20.51
C LEU A 120 -7.06 9.41 -21.08
N ASN A 121 -6.17 8.82 -20.30
CA ASN A 121 -4.83 8.50 -20.78
C ASN A 121 -4.90 7.51 -21.96
N PRO A 122 -4.50 7.90 -23.18
CA PRO A 122 -4.61 7.06 -24.36
C PRO A 122 -3.50 6.01 -24.45
N ASP A 123 -2.39 6.21 -23.74
CA ASP A 123 -1.23 5.31 -23.73
C ASP A 123 -0.81 4.98 -22.30
N LEU A 124 -1.61 4.14 -21.64
CA LEU A 124 -1.26 3.59 -20.32
C LEU A 124 0.05 2.81 -20.36
N LYS A 125 0.41 2.20 -21.49
CA LYS A 125 1.63 1.40 -21.58
C LYS A 125 2.86 2.29 -21.51
N GLY A 126 3.03 3.21 -22.44
CA GLY A 126 4.19 4.11 -22.47
C GLY A 126 4.14 5.18 -21.40
N GLY A 127 2.96 5.68 -21.05
CA GLY A 127 2.78 6.78 -20.11
C GLY A 127 2.79 6.36 -18.63
N VAL A 128 2.49 5.11 -18.31
CA VAL A 128 2.36 4.64 -16.92
C VAL A 128 3.12 3.33 -16.67
N PHE A 129 2.87 2.28 -17.44
CA PHE A 129 3.46 0.96 -17.14
C PHE A 129 4.96 0.88 -17.42
N ASP A 130 5.43 1.37 -18.56
CA ASP A 130 6.85 1.35 -18.92
C ASP A 130 7.70 2.15 -17.91
N PRO A 131 7.32 3.38 -17.48
CA PRO A 131 8.00 4.11 -16.41
C PRO A 131 8.01 3.38 -15.06
N LEU A 132 6.91 2.74 -14.68
CA LEU A 132 6.83 1.99 -13.41
C LEU A 132 7.66 0.71 -13.43
N ASN A 133 7.80 0.08 -14.59
CA ASN A 133 8.65 -1.10 -14.75
C ASN A 133 10.14 -0.74 -14.69
N ASP A 134 10.54 0.43 -15.19
CA ASP A 134 11.92 0.95 -15.07
C ASP A 134 12.21 1.42 -13.64
N LYS A 135 11.29 2.24 -13.08
CA LYS A 135 11.41 2.81 -11.74
C LYS A 135 10.11 2.63 -10.96
N PRO A 136 10.01 1.58 -10.14
CA PRO A 136 8.81 1.27 -9.36
C PRO A 136 8.33 2.41 -8.47
N ASP A 137 9.20 3.32 -8.05
CA ASP A 137 8.84 4.40 -7.12
C ASP A 137 8.56 5.72 -7.83
N SER A 138 8.57 5.72 -9.16
CA SER A 138 8.30 6.93 -9.94
C SER A 138 6.83 7.33 -9.88
N THR A 139 6.59 8.64 -9.83
CA THR A 139 5.31 9.23 -10.24
C THR A 139 5.42 9.66 -11.70
N PRO A 140 4.71 9.00 -12.63
CA PRO A 140 4.55 9.52 -13.97
C PRO A 140 4.05 10.98 -13.92
N LYS A 141 4.75 11.89 -14.61
CA LYS A 141 4.56 13.35 -14.47
C LYS A 141 3.20 13.85 -14.98
N ASP A 142 2.52 13.06 -15.81
CA ASP A 142 1.21 13.41 -16.35
C ASP A 142 0.44 12.13 -16.72
N ALA A 143 -0.21 11.51 -15.73
CA ALA A 143 -1.06 10.36 -16.01
C ALA A 143 -2.38 10.75 -16.68
N GLN A 144 -2.57 12.04 -17.02
CA GLN A 144 -3.73 12.62 -17.72
C GLN A 144 -5.09 12.32 -17.07
N ASN A 145 -5.12 11.83 -15.84
CA ASN A 145 -6.33 11.39 -15.18
C ASN A 145 -6.17 11.54 -13.66
N THR A 146 -6.99 12.41 -13.07
CA THR A 146 -6.93 12.75 -11.64
C THR A 146 -6.95 11.54 -10.71
N TYR A 147 -7.76 10.52 -10.99
CA TYR A 147 -7.84 9.32 -10.14
C TYR A 147 -6.57 8.48 -10.21
N LEU A 148 -6.01 8.35 -11.42
CA LEU A 148 -4.78 7.60 -11.65
C LEU A 148 -3.57 8.35 -11.05
N GLU A 149 -3.55 9.68 -11.13
CA GLU A 149 -2.54 10.52 -10.48
C GLU A 149 -2.56 10.39 -8.97
N ASP A 150 -3.75 10.47 -8.36
CA ASP A 150 -3.93 10.29 -6.91
C ASP A 150 -3.39 8.94 -6.45
N TYR A 151 -3.66 7.89 -7.22
CA TYR A 151 -3.21 6.53 -6.95
C TYR A 151 -1.69 6.39 -7.08
N LEU A 152 -1.11 6.88 -8.17
CA LEU A 152 0.33 6.82 -8.44
C LEU A 152 1.13 7.66 -7.46
N LYS A 153 0.64 8.87 -7.12
CA LYS A 153 1.22 9.73 -6.10
C LYS A 153 1.23 9.05 -4.74
N HIS A 154 0.16 8.36 -4.37
CA HIS A 154 0.17 7.62 -3.11
C HIS A 154 1.15 6.44 -3.16
N ARG A 155 1.15 5.68 -4.26
CA ARG A 155 2.05 4.54 -4.46
C ARG A 155 3.53 4.91 -4.34
N SER A 156 3.96 6.07 -4.85
CA SER A 156 5.35 6.53 -4.72
C SER A 156 5.74 6.96 -3.30
N THR A 157 4.77 7.24 -2.42
CA THR A 157 5.02 7.61 -1.02
C THR A 157 5.09 6.42 -0.08
N LEU A 158 4.94 5.20 -0.59
CA LEU A 158 5.01 3.99 0.23
C LEU A 158 6.45 3.73 0.68
N MET A 159 6.61 3.47 1.98
CA MET A 159 7.88 3.06 2.57
C MET A 159 8.18 1.60 2.22
N GLY A 160 9.45 1.25 2.04
CA GLY A 160 9.91 -0.13 1.86
C GLY A 160 9.72 -0.97 3.14
N ALA A 161 10.12 -0.43 4.28
CA ALA A 161 9.99 -1.02 5.60
C ALA A 161 9.55 0.03 6.63
N TYR A 162 8.79 -0.41 7.63
CA TYR A 162 8.46 0.46 8.76
C TYR A 162 9.70 0.62 9.67
N PRO A 163 10.01 1.81 10.17
CA PRO A 163 11.11 2.01 11.12
C PRO A 163 10.96 1.11 12.35
N LYS A 164 12.06 0.56 12.86
CA LYS A 164 12.07 -0.31 14.06
C LYS A 164 12.68 0.44 15.26
N GLY A 165 12.29 0.11 16.48
CA GLY A 165 12.90 0.64 17.72
C GLY A 165 12.08 1.70 18.47
N TYR A 166 12.59 2.20 19.60
CA TYR A 166 11.90 3.19 20.46
C TYR A 166 11.73 4.57 19.81
N GLU A 167 12.52 4.89 18.79
CA GLU A 167 12.36 6.13 18.01
C GLU A 167 11.01 6.18 17.29
N VAL A 168 10.36 5.03 17.09
CA VAL A 168 8.97 4.94 16.64
C VAL A 168 8.00 5.60 17.63
N ALA A 169 8.27 5.51 18.93
CA ALA A 169 7.46 6.14 19.97
C ALA A 169 7.64 7.68 20.02
N SER A 170 8.73 8.22 19.47
CA SER A 170 8.91 9.66 19.24
C SER A 170 8.27 10.16 17.94
N LEU A 171 7.68 9.29 17.11
CA LEU A 171 7.03 9.68 15.84
C LEU A 171 5.68 10.38 16.01
N ASN A 172 5.19 10.61 17.23
CA ASN A 172 3.92 11.33 17.47
C ASN A 172 3.89 12.75 16.87
N GLU A 173 5.02 13.26 16.37
CA GLU A 173 5.17 14.58 15.76
C GLU A 173 5.59 14.55 14.27
N MET A 174 5.76 13.37 13.65
CA MET A 174 6.34 13.26 12.31
C MET A 174 5.31 12.97 11.21
N ASP A 175 5.37 13.75 10.12
CA ASP A 175 4.53 13.53 8.94
C ASP A 175 5.07 12.40 8.03
N GLY A 176 4.29 12.01 7.02
CA GLY A 176 4.64 10.91 6.11
C GLY A 176 5.95 11.10 5.35
N THR A 177 6.42 12.34 5.19
CA THR A 177 7.68 12.67 4.52
C THR A 177 8.88 12.38 5.42
N GLN A 178 8.75 12.65 6.72
CA GLN A 178 9.78 12.37 7.72
C GLN A 178 9.91 10.87 8.00
N LEU A 179 8.79 10.14 8.00
CA LEU A 179 8.77 8.68 8.06
C LEU A 179 9.50 8.01 6.89
N ALA A 180 9.36 8.54 5.67
CA ALA A 180 10.06 8.03 4.50
C ALA A 180 11.60 8.23 4.57
N MET A 181 12.09 9.19 5.35
CA MET A 181 13.53 9.39 5.58
C MET A 181 14.13 8.32 6.50
N LEU A 182 13.30 7.62 7.27
CA LEU A 182 13.70 6.56 8.21
C LEU A 182 13.49 5.15 7.64
N ASP A 183 13.11 5.05 6.36
CA ASP A 183 12.85 3.78 5.66
C ASP A 183 14.06 2.83 5.72
N GLY A 184 13.89 1.70 6.42
CA GLY A 184 14.91 0.66 6.52
C GLY A 184 16.12 0.99 7.40
N GLN A 185 16.12 2.09 8.17
CA GLN A 185 17.19 2.32 9.16
C GLN A 185 17.04 1.39 10.36
N GLU A 186 18.12 0.70 10.73
CA GLU A 186 18.21 -0.03 12.00
C GLU A 186 18.46 0.97 13.13
N SER A 187 17.50 1.10 14.05
CA SER A 187 17.71 1.83 15.30
C SER A 187 18.66 1.02 16.19
N PRO A 188 19.78 1.59 16.66
CA PRO A 188 20.86 0.86 17.33
C PRO A 188 20.50 0.30 18.72
N MET A 189 19.27 0.53 19.22
CA MET A 189 18.93 0.27 20.63
C MET A 189 17.55 -0.37 20.80
N PHE A 190 17.33 -1.57 20.25
CA PHE A 190 16.11 -2.33 20.59
C PHE A 190 16.16 -2.90 22.03
N ALA A 191 17.34 -2.95 22.66
CA ALA A 191 17.53 -3.56 23.98
C ALA A 191 18.52 -2.82 24.91
N ALA A 192 18.94 -1.58 24.59
CA ALA A 192 19.67 -0.78 25.58
C ALA A 192 18.64 -0.08 26.48
N ILE A 193 18.08 -0.82 27.45
CA ILE A 193 17.51 -0.16 28.62
C ILE A 193 18.65 0.68 29.21
N ASP A 194 18.44 1.98 29.37
CA ASP A 194 19.43 2.85 30.00
C ASP A 194 19.86 2.21 31.33
N PRO A 195 21.15 1.86 31.54
CA PRO A 195 21.60 1.22 32.77
C PRO A 195 21.22 2.04 34.01
N GLN A 196 21.04 3.36 33.88
CA GLN A 196 20.57 4.22 34.94
C GLN A 196 19.14 3.89 35.40
N TYR A 197 18.27 3.40 34.51
CA TYR A 197 16.93 2.93 34.84
C TYR A 197 16.92 1.57 35.57
N LEU A 198 17.98 0.78 35.43
CA LEU A 198 18.15 -0.52 36.10
C LEU A 198 19.04 -0.45 37.35
N GLY A 199 19.59 0.72 37.67
CA GLY A 199 20.55 0.89 38.77
C GLY A 199 21.90 0.20 38.54
N ILE A 200 22.25 -0.09 37.28
CA ILE A 200 23.47 -0.82 36.90
C ILE A 200 24.53 0.16 36.41
N ASP A 201 25.75 0.02 36.91
CA ASP A 201 26.91 0.81 36.50
C ASP A 201 27.15 0.71 34.98
N ARG A 202 27.39 1.85 34.34
CA ARG A 202 27.54 2.01 32.89
C ARG A 202 28.72 1.19 32.34
N GLU A 203 29.75 0.97 33.15
CA GLU A 203 30.90 0.14 32.78
C GLU A 203 30.60 -1.37 32.93
N ALA A 204 29.73 -1.76 33.87
CA ALA A 204 29.27 -3.13 33.99
C ALA A 204 28.37 -3.53 32.79
N ALA A 205 27.50 -2.63 32.34
CA ALA A 205 26.64 -2.85 31.18
C ALA A 205 27.43 -3.04 29.87
N LYS A 206 28.47 -2.23 29.64
CA LYS A 206 29.38 -2.40 28.48
C LYS A 206 30.09 -3.76 28.51
N THR A 207 30.49 -4.21 29.69
CA THR A 207 31.20 -5.49 29.86
C THR A 207 30.28 -6.68 29.58
N MET A 208 29.01 -6.63 30.00
CA MET A 208 28.02 -7.67 29.70
C MET A 208 27.66 -7.73 28.21
N LEU A 209 27.49 -6.58 27.55
CA LEU A 209 27.27 -6.51 26.09
C LEU A 209 28.46 -7.07 25.28
N ALA A 210 29.69 -6.83 25.73
CA ALA A 210 30.88 -7.38 25.09
C ALA A 210 31.03 -8.90 25.29
N MET A 211 30.55 -9.44 26.41
CA MET A 211 30.54 -10.88 26.68
C MET A 211 29.49 -11.61 25.84
N ASP A 212 28.32 -11.02 25.64
CA ASP A 212 27.21 -11.62 24.86
C ASP A 212 27.54 -11.71 23.36
N HIS A 213 28.26 -10.73 22.81
CA HIS A 213 28.78 -10.75 21.44
C HIS A 213 30.05 -11.61 21.25
N GLY A 214 30.70 -12.05 22.34
CA GLY A 214 31.93 -12.84 22.31
C GLY A 214 31.73 -14.36 22.36
N SER A 215 30.51 -14.86 22.64
CA SER A 215 30.29 -16.29 22.91
C SER A 215 29.83 -17.13 21.71
N SER A 216 29.57 -16.53 20.54
CA SER A 216 29.10 -17.28 19.36
C SER A 216 30.18 -17.66 18.34
N ALA A 217 31.47 -17.54 18.67
CA ALA A 217 32.56 -17.85 17.75
C ALA A 217 33.66 -18.69 18.43
N LYS A 218 33.33 -19.93 18.84
CA LYS A 218 34.25 -21.08 18.97
C LYS A 218 33.52 -22.28 19.59
N GLN A 219 32.81 -23.04 18.77
CA GLN A 219 32.51 -24.47 18.98
C GLN A 219 31.88 -25.00 17.69
N ASP A 220 32.74 -25.25 16.69
CA ASP A 220 32.45 -26.11 15.53
C ASP A 220 33.76 -26.32 14.77
N GLN A 221 34.68 -27.03 15.41
CA GLN A 221 35.85 -27.67 14.81
C GLN A 221 36.43 -28.59 15.89
N ASP A 222 35.98 -29.84 15.89
CA ASP A 222 36.76 -31.05 16.23
C ASP A 222 35.84 -32.21 16.65
N GLU A 223 35.07 -32.78 15.73
CA GLU A 223 34.58 -34.16 15.84
C GLU A 223 34.46 -34.79 14.44
N HIS A 224 35.59 -35.28 13.91
CA HIS A 224 35.67 -36.51 13.11
C HIS A 224 37.13 -36.76 12.70
N MET A 225 37.87 -37.48 13.55
CA MET A 225 38.92 -38.44 13.16
C MET A 225 39.29 -39.27 14.39
N ALA A 226 38.60 -40.40 14.55
CA ALA A 226 39.06 -41.60 15.26
C ALA A 226 38.31 -42.79 14.66
#